data_AF-F4WZW6-F1
#
_entry.id   AF-F4WZW6-F1
#
_cell.length_a   1.000
_cell.length_b   1.000
_cell.length_c   1.000
_cell.angle_alpha   90.00
_cell.angle_beta   90.00
_cell.angle_gamma   90.00
#
_symmetry.space_group_name_H-M   'P 1'
#
loop_
_entity.id
_entity.type
_entity.pdbx_description
1 polymer ?
#
loop_
_entity_poly.entity_id
_entity_poly.type
_entity_poly.pdbx_seq_one_letter_code
_entity_poly.pdbx_strand_id
1 'polypeptide(L)'
;MFSATVDLYDVPPAWWETDCVKYGYPPVRSRLTLLMGNNIVRLTDRKYMMQLASRLQEDYEAQQKARIERKKLKAASIIPQLNELLPKSLMKTTRRRTECAPKFHYSVKKCKQLPQMLLANNSEFRFKF
;
A
#
# COMPACT_ATOMS: atom_id res chain seq x y z
N MET A 1 7.45 38.13 -9.52
CA MET A 1 7.46 38.62 -8.13
C MET A 1 6.87 37.53 -7.27
N PHE A 2 7.69 36.79 -6.53
CA PHE A 2 7.19 35.76 -5.61
C PHE A 2 6.84 36.44 -4.29
N SER A 3 5.56 36.34 -3.96
CA SER A 3 4.91 36.98 -2.82
C SER A 3 5.51 36.50 -1.49
N ALA A 4 5.39 37.36 -0.48
CA ALA A 4 5.91 37.23 0.87
C ALA A 4 5.87 35.79 1.42
N THR A 5 6.92 35.44 2.16
CA THR A 5 6.96 34.28 3.05
C THR A 5 5.86 34.44 4.11
N VAL A 6 4.63 34.13 3.75
CA VAL A 6 3.53 33.96 4.71
C VAL A 6 3.91 32.76 5.55
N ASP A 7 4.19 33.01 6.82
CA ASP A 7 4.51 31.98 7.78
C ASP A 7 3.27 31.09 7.96
N LEU A 8 3.35 29.85 7.45
CA LEU A 8 2.25 28.86 7.45
C LEU A 8 1.88 28.38 8.88
N TYR A 9 2.46 28.99 9.91
CA TYR A 9 2.26 28.66 11.32
C TYR A 9 1.35 29.63 12.07
N ASP A 10 1.05 30.84 11.55
CA ASP A 10 0.32 31.88 12.30
C ASP A 10 -1.21 31.79 12.22
N VAL A 11 -1.76 31.46 11.05
CA VAL A 11 -3.21 31.29 10.85
C VAL A 11 -3.40 30.09 9.92
N PRO A 12 -4.19 29.06 10.30
CA PRO A 12 -4.45 27.94 9.38
C PRO A 12 -5.22 28.49 8.18
N PRO A 13 -4.62 28.53 6.97
CA PRO A 13 -5.34 29.02 5.81
C PRO A 13 -6.44 28.04 5.44
N ALA A 14 -7.48 28.53 4.75
CA ALA A 14 -8.47 27.62 4.19
C ALA A 14 -7.78 26.67 3.20
N TRP A 15 -8.20 25.41 3.16
CA TRP A 15 -7.49 24.36 2.41
C TRP A 15 -7.43 24.62 0.88
N TRP A 16 -8.27 25.53 0.37
CA TRP A 16 -8.30 25.96 -1.03
C TRP A 16 -7.56 27.27 -1.31
N GLU A 17 -7.16 28.03 -0.28
CA GLU A 17 -6.51 29.34 -0.44
C GLU A 17 -4.99 29.22 -0.61
N THR A 18 -4.41 28.08 -0.25
CA THR A 18 -2.96 27.86 -0.27
C THR A 18 -2.61 26.67 -1.14
N ASP A 19 -1.53 26.81 -1.91
CA ASP A 19 -0.89 25.71 -2.66
C ASP A 19 -0.41 24.55 -1.76
N CYS A 20 -0.47 24.75 -0.43
CA CYS A 20 0.09 23.90 0.60
C CYS A 20 -1.03 23.43 1.56
N VAL A 21 -1.16 22.12 1.76
CA VAL A 21 -2.07 21.51 2.73
C VAL A 21 -1.29 20.96 3.92
N LYS A 22 -1.66 21.35 5.14
CA LYS A 22 -1.10 20.82 6.38
C LYS A 22 -1.96 19.68 6.91
N TYR A 23 -1.43 18.46 6.94
CA TYR A 23 -2.16 17.30 7.43
C TYR A 23 -2.16 17.23 8.96
N GLY A 24 -3.37 17.23 9.55
CA GLY A 24 -3.58 17.10 11.00
C GLY A 24 -3.78 15.66 11.49
N TYR A 25 -4.21 14.73 10.63
CA TYR A 25 -4.48 13.35 11.02
C TYR A 25 -3.20 12.61 11.46
N PRO A 26 -3.08 12.11 12.70
CA PRO A 26 -1.80 11.67 13.26
C PRO A 26 -1.04 10.60 12.45
N PRO A 27 -1.71 9.56 11.91
CA PRO A 27 -1.03 8.55 11.07
C PRO A 27 -0.45 9.14 9.78
N VAL A 28 -1.17 10.05 9.13
CA VAL A 28 -0.70 10.70 7.90
C VAL A 28 0.39 11.71 8.23
N ARG A 29 0.22 12.49 9.29
CA ARG A 29 1.20 13.47 9.78
C ARG A 29 2.54 12.81 10.08
N SER A 30 2.54 11.74 10.88
CA SER A 30 3.77 11.00 11.22
C SER A 30 4.44 10.40 10.00
N ARG A 31 3.64 9.83 9.09
CA ARG A 31 4.14 9.26 7.83
C ARG A 31 4.76 10.30 6.91
N LEU A 32 4.12 11.44 6.72
CA LEU A 32 4.65 12.54 5.91
C LEU A 32 5.91 13.13 6.54
N THR A 33 5.92 13.30 7.86
CA THR A 33 7.11 13.79 8.58
C THR A 33 8.28 12.84 8.41
N LEU A 34 8.06 11.53 8.45
CA LEU A 34 9.08 10.52 8.20
C LEU A 34 9.61 10.59 6.75
N LEU A 35 8.72 10.66 5.76
CA LEU A 35 9.09 10.60 4.34
C LEU A 35 9.65 11.92 3.82
N MET A 36 9.07 13.06 4.20
CA MET A 36 9.37 14.38 3.64
C MET A 36 10.02 15.35 4.63
N GLY A 37 10.05 15.02 5.92
CA GLY A 37 10.59 15.88 6.99
C GLY A 37 9.55 16.82 7.62
N ASN A 38 8.40 17.00 6.98
CA ASN A 38 7.30 17.83 7.46
C ASN A 38 5.93 17.23 7.10
N ASN A 39 4.86 17.81 7.64
CA ASN A 39 3.48 17.40 7.37
C ASN A 39 2.73 18.38 6.44
N ILE A 40 3.48 19.18 5.68
CA ILE A 40 2.96 20.18 4.76
C ILE A 40 3.18 19.65 3.34
N VAL A 41 2.11 19.56 2.57
CA VAL A 41 2.10 18.97 1.22
C VAL A 41 1.78 20.06 0.21
N ARG A 42 2.66 20.26 -0.78
CA ARG A 42 2.46 21.22 -1.87
C ARG A 42 1.79 20.49 -3.04
N LEU A 43 0.47 20.64 -3.19
CA LEU A 43 -0.30 19.85 -4.16
C LEU A 43 -0.08 20.29 -5.60
N THR A 44 0.20 21.58 -5.82
CA THR A 44 0.40 22.17 -7.14
C THR A 44 1.85 22.10 -7.64
N ASP A 45 2.82 21.84 -6.74
CA ASP A 45 4.23 21.70 -7.11
C ASP A 45 4.51 20.28 -7.64
N ARG A 46 4.69 20.17 -8.97
CA ARG A 46 5.05 18.92 -9.64
C ARG A 46 6.31 18.27 -9.07
N LYS A 47 7.35 19.05 -8.76
CA LYS A 47 8.62 18.50 -8.26
C LYS A 47 8.40 17.86 -6.89
N TYR A 48 7.65 18.56 -6.03
CA TYR A 48 7.27 18.04 -4.73
C TYR A 48 6.45 16.74 -4.83
N MET A 49 5.42 16.72 -5.68
CA MET A 49 4.56 15.54 -5.83
C MET A 49 5.30 14.33 -6.41
N MET A 50 6.20 14.53 -7.38
CA MET A 50 7.07 13.47 -7.91
C MET A 50 8.00 12.90 -6.84
N GLN A 51 8.60 13.77 -6.03
CA GLN A 51 9.49 13.35 -4.94
C GLN A 51 8.73 12.57 -3.86
N LEU A 52 7.55 13.05 -3.46
CA LEU A 52 6.69 12.37 -2.50
C LEU A 52 6.28 10.97 -3.00
N ALA A 53 5.90 10.86 -4.29
CA ALA A 53 5.56 9.59 -4.91
C ALA A 53 6.74 8.60 -4.91
N SER A 54 7.96 9.06 -5.26
CA SER A 54 9.18 8.24 -5.21
C SER A 54 9.43 7.68 -3.81
N ARG A 55 9.38 8.54 -2.79
CA ARG A 55 9.64 8.12 -1.40
C ARG A 55 8.57 7.17 -0.86
N LEU A 56 7.31 7.36 -1.24
CA LEU A 56 6.23 6.43 -0.90
C LEU A 56 6.47 5.04 -1.50
N GLN A 57 6.90 5.00 -2.77
CA GLN A 57 7.21 3.76 -3.48
C GLN A 57 8.41 3.05 -2.84
N GLU A 58 9.51 3.77 -2.59
CA GLU A 58 10.71 3.23 -1.95
C GLU A 58 10.42 2.62 -0.57
N ASP A 59 9.63 3.31 0.27
CA ASP A 59 9.27 2.79 1.58
C ASP A 59 8.37 1.55 1.48
N TYR A 60 7.40 1.54 0.56
CA TYR A 60 6.58 0.35 0.32
C TYR A 60 7.43 -0.86 -0.09
N GLU A 61 8.39 -0.66 -1.00
CA GLU A 61 9.31 -1.70 -1.44
C GLU A 61 10.20 -2.18 -0.30
N ALA A 62 10.72 -1.27 0.54
CA ALA A 62 11.53 -1.62 1.70
C ALA A 62 10.73 -2.47 2.71
N GLN A 63 9.49 -2.06 3.01
CA GLN A 63 8.59 -2.84 3.87
C GLN A 63 8.29 -4.22 3.28
N GLN A 64 8.06 -4.29 1.97
CA GLN A 64 7.77 -5.55 1.29
C GLN A 64 8.98 -6.49 1.31
N LYS A 65 10.18 -5.98 1.05
CA LYS A 65 11.44 -6.74 1.15
C LYS A 65 11.65 -7.28 2.56
N ALA A 66 11.49 -6.44 3.58
CA ALA A 66 11.60 -6.85 4.99
C ALA A 66 10.58 -7.95 5.36
N ARG A 67 9.35 -7.89 4.82
CA ARG A 67 8.33 -8.94 5.02
C ARG A 67 8.73 -10.26 4.34
N ILE A 68 9.31 -10.20 3.15
CA ILE A 68 9.79 -11.38 2.41
C ILE A 68 10.96 -12.02 3.17
N GLU A 69 11.94 -11.23 3.60
CA GLU A 69 13.10 -11.71 4.36
C GLU A 69 12.69 -12.36 5.68
N ARG A 70 11.78 -11.73 6.42
CA ARG A 70 11.23 -12.32 7.65
C ARG A 70 10.56 -13.67 7.40
N LYS A 71 9.86 -13.84 6.26
CA LYS A 71 9.27 -15.13 5.88
C LYS A 71 10.33 -16.16 5.51
N LYS A 72 11.37 -15.77 4.78
CA LYS A 72 12.51 -16.65 4.44
C LYS A 72 13.20 -17.16 5.70
N LEU A 73 13.52 -16.28 6.65
CA LEU A 73 14.12 -16.64 7.93
C LEU A 73 13.24 -17.61 8.74
N LYS A 74 11.92 -17.38 8.74
CA LYS A 74 10.98 -18.27 9.42
C LYS A 74 10.94 -19.67 8.77
N ALA A 75 10.96 -19.73 7.44
CA ALA A 75 10.98 -21.00 6.71
C ALA A 75 12.31 -21.76 6.85
N ALA A 76 13.43 -21.04 6.90
CA ALA A 76 14.76 -21.62 7.07
C ALA A 76 15.12 -21.93 8.53
N SER A 77 14.32 -21.47 9.50
CA SER A 77 14.54 -21.81 10.91
C SER A 77 14.37 -23.32 11.14
N ILE A 78 15.02 -23.88 12.14
CA ILE A 78 14.92 -25.31 12.52
C ILE A 78 13.49 -25.67 12.98
N ILE A 79 12.67 -24.65 13.27
CA ILE A 79 11.31 -24.77 13.80
C ILE A 79 10.38 -25.62 12.90
N PRO A 80 10.30 -25.42 11.57
CA PRO A 80 9.55 -26.31 10.68
C PRO A 80 9.99 -27.78 10.76
N GLN A 81 11.29 -28.08 10.80
CA GLN A 81 11.77 -29.47 10.94
C GLN A 81 11.42 -30.06 12.31
N LEU A 82 11.55 -29.27 13.38
CA LEU A 82 11.12 -29.69 14.72
C LEU A 82 9.60 -29.93 14.79
N ASN A 83 8.79 -29.14 14.09
CA ASN A 83 7.35 -29.35 14.03
C ASN A 83 6.96 -30.65 13.28
N GLU A 84 7.77 -31.09 12.32
CA GLU A 84 7.57 -32.36 11.62
C GLU A 84 7.95 -33.57 12.49
N LEU A 85 9.00 -33.42 13.31
CA LEU A 85 9.50 -34.49 14.18
C LEU A 85 8.76 -34.60 15.51
N LEU A 86 8.12 -33.52 15.97
CA LEU A 86 7.43 -33.49 17.25
C LEU A 86 6.02 -34.10 17.16
N PRO A 87 5.61 -34.94 18.13
CA PRO A 87 4.26 -35.47 18.18
C PRO A 87 3.23 -34.34 18.23
N LYS A 88 2.12 -34.51 17.47
CA LYS A 88 1.02 -33.53 17.37
C LYS A 88 0.42 -33.11 18.72
N SER A 89 0.59 -33.92 19.76
CA SER A 89 0.17 -33.64 21.13
C SER A 89 0.98 -32.55 21.84
N LEU A 90 2.23 -32.31 21.42
CA LEU A 90 3.13 -31.29 22.00
C LEU A 90 3.12 -29.97 21.21
N MET A 91 2.60 -29.99 19.97
CA MET A 91 2.33 -28.77 19.22
C MET A 91 1.24 -27.98 19.97
N LYS A 92 1.64 -26.90 20.66
CA LYS A 92 0.68 -25.94 21.21
C LYS A 92 -0.25 -25.55 20.07
N THR A 93 -1.53 -25.87 20.22
CA THR A 93 -2.55 -25.47 19.25
C THR A 93 -2.49 -23.94 19.19
N THR A 94 -1.81 -23.39 18.18
CA THR A 94 -1.99 -21.99 17.81
C THR A 94 -3.48 -21.84 17.70
N ARG A 95 -4.05 -20.98 18.57
CA ARG A 95 -5.49 -20.72 18.68
C ARG A 95 -6.10 -20.96 17.33
N ARG A 96 -6.92 -22.02 17.21
CA ARG A 96 -7.60 -22.37 15.96
C ARG A 96 -8.10 -21.03 15.43
N ARG A 97 -7.57 -20.61 14.28
CA ARG A 97 -8.19 -19.53 13.53
C ARG A 97 -9.58 -20.10 13.30
N THR A 98 -10.56 -19.66 14.09
CA THR A 98 -11.95 -19.98 13.80
C THR A 98 -12.09 -19.63 12.34
N GLU A 99 -12.54 -20.59 11.54
CA GLU A 99 -12.79 -20.35 10.14
C GLU A 99 -13.75 -19.18 10.08
N CYS A 100 -13.21 -17.99 9.81
CA CYS A 100 -14.03 -16.83 9.58
C CYS A 100 -14.73 -17.14 8.27
N ALA A 101 -16.01 -17.50 8.35
CA ALA A 101 -16.86 -17.60 7.17
C ALA A 101 -16.60 -16.36 6.31
N PRO A 102 -16.32 -16.52 5.00
CA PRO A 102 -16.06 -15.39 4.14
C PRO A 102 -17.25 -14.45 4.21
N LYS A 103 -17.06 -13.29 4.86
CA LYS A 103 -18.04 -12.20 4.81
C LYS A 103 -18.01 -11.69 3.38
N PHE A 104 -18.90 -12.19 2.55
CA PHE A 104 -19.11 -11.67 1.20
C PHE A 104 -19.59 -10.23 1.33
N HIS A 105 -18.67 -9.27 1.24
CA HIS A 105 -19.03 -7.90 0.96
C HIS A 105 -19.63 -7.87 -0.46
N TYR A 106 -20.88 -7.42 -0.57
CA TYR A 106 -21.67 -7.43 -1.81
C TYR A 106 -21.07 -6.63 -2.98
N SER A 107 -19.95 -5.93 -2.77
CA SER A 107 -19.31 -5.07 -3.78
C SER A 107 -18.36 -5.79 -4.75
N VAL A 108 -18.02 -7.07 -4.55
CA VAL A 108 -17.11 -7.82 -5.46
C VAL A 108 -17.87 -8.81 -6.33
N LYS A 109 -18.81 -8.32 -7.15
CA LYS A 109 -19.54 -9.15 -8.13
C LYS A 109 -19.15 -8.93 -9.59
N LYS A 110 -18.19 -8.05 -9.92
CA LYS A 110 -17.88 -7.74 -11.34
C LYS A 110 -16.49 -8.17 -11.86
N CYS A 111 -15.69 -8.89 -11.08
CA CYS A 111 -14.33 -9.27 -11.51
C CYS A 111 -14.16 -10.72 -12.00
N LYS A 112 -15.25 -11.45 -12.30
CA LYS A 112 -15.15 -12.83 -12.83
C LYS A 112 -15.40 -12.99 -14.34
N GLN A 113 -15.75 -11.92 -15.06
CA GLN A 113 -16.07 -11.99 -16.49
C GLN A 113 -15.00 -11.42 -17.44
N LEU A 114 -13.91 -10.85 -16.92
CA LEU A 114 -12.85 -10.28 -17.77
C LEU A 114 -11.82 -11.27 -18.36
N PRO A 115 -11.62 -12.53 -17.88
CA PRO A 115 -10.61 -13.40 -18.51
C PRO A 115 -11.02 -14.08 -19.83
N GLN A 116 -12.31 -14.12 -20.19
CA GLN A 116 -12.77 -14.90 -21.36
C GLN A 116 -12.84 -14.09 -22.67
N MET A 117 -12.96 -12.77 -22.60
CA MET A 117 -13.07 -11.92 -23.81
C MET A 117 -11.72 -11.64 -24.50
N LEU A 118 -10.60 -11.77 -23.79
CA LEU A 118 -9.27 -11.44 -24.32
C LEU A 118 -8.56 -12.64 -24.97
N LEU A 119 -9.11 -13.86 -24.84
CA LEU A 119 -8.52 -15.09 -25.40
C LEU A 119 -9.25 -15.60 -26.66
N ALA A 120 -10.37 -14.98 -27.05
CA ALA A 120 -11.22 -15.47 -28.14
C ALA A 120 -11.01 -14.78 -29.51
N ASN A 121 -10.14 -13.75 -29.61
CA ASN A 121 -9.99 -12.96 -30.85
C ASN A 121 -8.73 -13.33 -31.67
N ASN A 122 -8.41 -14.61 -31.81
CA ASN A 122 -7.31 -15.08 -32.67
C ASN A 122 -7.75 -15.95 -33.85
N SER A 123 -9.00 -15.85 -34.29
CA SER A 123 -9.42 -16.49 -35.54
C SER A 123 -10.48 -15.69 -36.27
N GLU A 124 -10.09 -15.24 -37.46
CA GLU A 124 -10.93 -14.88 -38.61
C GLU A 124 -11.64 -13.52 -38.61
N PHE A 125 -10.96 -12.51 -39.17
CA PHE A 125 -11.60 -11.57 -40.08
C PHE A 125 -10.78 -11.50 -41.37
N ARG A 126 -11.26 -12.20 -42.41
CA ARG A 126 -10.79 -12.03 -43.79
C ARG A 126 -11.23 -10.66 -44.28
N PHE A 127 -10.28 -9.80 -44.63
CA PHE A 127 -10.54 -8.62 -45.43
C PHE A 127 -10.94 -9.04 -46.85
N LYS A 128 -12.08 -8.57 -47.34
CA LYS A 128 -12.33 -8.43 -48.77
C LYS A 128 -12.42 -6.92 -49.06
N PHE A 129 -11.60 -6.51 -50.02
CA PHE A 129 -11.59 -5.18 -50.63
C PHE A 129 -12.91 -4.89 -51.34
#